data_AF-A0A524JBT2-F1
#
_entry.id   AF-A0A524JBT2-F1
#
_cell.length_a   1.000
_cell.length_b   1.000
_cell.length_c   1.000
_cell.angle_alpha   90.00
_cell.angle_beta   90.00
_cell.angle_gamma   90.00
#
_symmetry.space_group_name_H-M   'P 1'
#
loop_
_entity.id
_entity.type
_entity.pdbx_description
1 polymer ?
#
loop_
_entity_poly.entity_id
_entity_poly.type
_entity_poly.pdbx_seq_one_letter_code
_entity_poly.pdbx_strand_id
1 'polypeptide(L)'
;HVGGGNIGHTFGVDGTDERSLTDALLWGRKSLLEYKHYYATYLQGFEQMQLVGTGALMGLRETRRILGDYILCLEDFKNRAVFEDEIGRYAYPVDIHASAPDEESYKQFEEEFKTLRYSDGESYGIPYRILTPRGLDNSLVAGRCISADRFLQGSIRVMPGCYITGQAAGLAAAIAVENDVSVHDIDVRELQDRLISLGAYLPNA
;
A
#
# COMPACT_ATOMS: atom_id res chain seq x y z
N HIS A 1 -7.04 -21.16 22.63
CA HIS A 1 -6.57 -19.83 22.17
C HIS A 1 -7.30 -19.46 20.90
N VAL A 2 -7.51 -18.18 20.64
CA VAL A 2 -8.07 -17.69 19.37
C VAL A 2 -6.90 -17.23 18.49
N GLY A 3 -6.83 -17.74 17.27
CA GLY A 3 -5.87 -17.33 16.24
C GLY A 3 -6.59 -16.77 15.02
N GLY A 4 -5.90 -15.97 14.23
CA GLY A 4 -6.46 -15.35 13.03
C GLY A 4 -5.38 -15.02 12.00
N GLY A 5 -5.80 -14.83 10.76
CA GLY A 5 -4.92 -14.47 9.66
C GLY A 5 -5.71 -14.11 8.40
N ASN A 6 -5.02 -13.52 7.43
CA ASN A 6 -5.55 -13.30 6.09
C ASN A 6 -5.36 -14.59 5.30
N ILE A 7 -6.41 -15.42 5.24
CA ILE A 7 -6.35 -16.76 4.66
C ILE A 7 -7.18 -16.79 3.38
N GLY A 8 -6.54 -17.27 2.31
CA GLY A 8 -7.14 -17.43 0.99
C GLY A 8 -7.02 -16.21 0.07
N HIS A 9 -7.28 -16.46 -1.20
CA HIS A 9 -7.22 -15.48 -2.27
C HIS A 9 -8.42 -15.69 -3.19
N THR A 10 -9.17 -14.62 -3.49
CA THR A 10 -10.24 -14.65 -4.50
C THR A 10 -9.76 -13.95 -5.76
N PHE A 11 -9.71 -14.68 -6.87
CA PHE A 11 -9.18 -14.17 -8.14
C PHE A 11 -10.29 -13.56 -9.00
N GLY A 12 -9.91 -12.69 -9.95
CA GLY A 12 -10.84 -12.09 -10.91
C GLY A 12 -11.83 -11.09 -10.31
N VAL A 13 -11.48 -10.46 -9.18
CA VAL A 13 -12.34 -9.50 -8.49
C VAL A 13 -12.07 -8.09 -8.99
N ASP A 14 -13.09 -7.46 -9.56
CA ASP A 14 -13.12 -6.01 -9.73
C ASP A 14 -13.52 -5.35 -8.41
N GLY A 15 -12.58 -4.60 -7.80
CA GLY A 15 -12.79 -3.88 -6.55
C GLY A 15 -13.68 -2.63 -6.66
N THR A 16 -14.10 -2.28 -7.87
CA THR A 16 -14.94 -1.11 -8.15
C THR A 16 -16.37 -1.45 -8.52
N ASP A 17 -16.70 -2.74 -8.63
CA ASP A 17 -18.02 -3.26 -8.95
C ASP A 17 -18.60 -4.04 -7.75
N GLU A 18 -19.78 -3.63 -7.28
CA GLU A 18 -20.40 -4.18 -6.08
C GLU A 18 -20.85 -5.64 -6.23
N ARG A 19 -21.17 -6.07 -7.46
CA ARG A 19 -21.62 -7.43 -7.73
C ARG A 19 -20.43 -8.39 -7.68
N SER A 20 -19.35 -8.03 -8.34
CA SER A 20 -18.04 -8.69 -8.26
C SER A 20 -17.60 -8.87 -6.81
N LEU A 21 -17.69 -7.82 -5.98
CA LEU A 21 -17.37 -7.91 -4.56
C LEU A 21 -18.29 -8.86 -3.78
N THR A 22 -19.58 -8.83 -4.09
CA THR A 22 -20.57 -9.73 -3.48
C THR A 22 -20.28 -11.17 -3.83
N ASP A 23 -20.06 -11.48 -5.10
CA ASP A 23 -19.74 -12.82 -5.59
C ASP A 23 -18.43 -13.33 -4.99
N ALA A 24 -17.42 -12.47 -4.89
CA ALA A 24 -16.14 -12.78 -4.27
C ALA A 24 -16.27 -13.08 -2.77
N LEU A 25 -17.08 -12.30 -2.03
CA LEU A 25 -17.36 -12.57 -0.61
C LEU A 25 -18.13 -13.88 -0.40
N LEU A 26 -19.10 -14.16 -1.27
CA LEU A 26 -19.85 -15.42 -1.23
C LEU A 26 -18.93 -16.62 -1.53
N TRP A 27 -18.06 -16.49 -2.53
CA TRP A 27 -17.04 -17.50 -2.83
C TRP A 27 -16.11 -17.72 -1.64
N GLY A 28 -15.52 -16.65 -1.09
CA GLY A 28 -14.62 -16.75 0.06
C GLY A 28 -15.25 -17.42 1.26
N ARG A 29 -16.53 -17.11 1.56
CA ARG A 29 -17.28 -17.77 2.65
C ARG A 29 -17.53 -19.25 2.41
N LYS A 30 -17.80 -19.67 1.17
CA LYS A 30 -17.95 -21.08 0.82
C LYS A 30 -16.62 -21.83 0.95
N SER A 31 -15.52 -21.22 0.52
CA SER A 31 -14.16 -21.79 0.58
C SER A 31 -13.67 -22.01 2.02
N LEU A 32 -14.25 -21.36 3.03
CA LEU A 32 -13.88 -21.58 4.43
C LEU A 32 -14.12 -23.01 4.92
N LEU A 33 -15.07 -23.73 4.31
CA LEU A 33 -15.30 -25.14 4.64
C LEU A 33 -14.08 -25.99 4.27
N GLU A 34 -13.46 -25.70 3.13
CA GLU A 34 -12.24 -26.37 2.68
C GLU A 34 -11.06 -26.01 3.57
N TYR A 35 -10.89 -24.74 3.95
CA TYR A 35 -9.85 -24.35 4.91
C TYR A 35 -10.04 -25.05 6.25
N LYS A 36 -11.26 -25.09 6.79
CA LYS A 36 -11.54 -25.81 8.04
C LYS A 36 -11.18 -27.30 7.91
N HIS A 37 -11.58 -27.94 6.82
CA HIS A 37 -11.29 -29.35 6.57
C HIS A 37 -9.77 -29.59 6.49
N TYR A 38 -9.06 -28.76 5.72
CA TYR A 38 -7.62 -28.85 5.56
C TYR A 38 -6.89 -28.72 6.90
N TYR A 39 -7.18 -27.68 7.67
CA TYR A 39 -6.52 -27.44 8.96
C TYR A 39 -6.80 -28.57 9.95
N ALA A 40 -8.05 -29.03 10.06
CA ALA A 40 -8.40 -30.09 11.00
C ALA A 40 -7.81 -31.47 10.62
N THR A 41 -7.47 -31.67 9.35
CA THR A 41 -7.02 -32.97 8.82
C THR A 41 -5.50 -33.06 8.69
N TYR A 42 -4.85 -31.97 8.27
CA TYR A 42 -3.44 -31.98 7.88
C TYR A 42 -2.53 -31.15 8.78
N LEU A 43 -3.08 -30.26 9.61
CA LEU A 43 -2.27 -29.43 10.49
C LEU A 43 -2.34 -29.93 11.93
N GLN A 44 -1.22 -30.49 12.41
CA GLN A 44 -1.12 -31.02 13.77
C GLN A 44 -1.48 -29.96 14.81
N GLY A 45 -2.34 -30.32 15.76
CA GLY A 45 -2.83 -29.43 16.82
C GLY A 45 -4.07 -28.60 16.44
N PHE A 46 -4.58 -28.72 15.22
CA PHE A 46 -5.79 -28.04 14.75
C PHE A 46 -6.99 -28.99 14.57
N GLU A 47 -6.90 -30.25 15.01
CA GLU A 47 -7.92 -31.28 14.83
C GLU A 47 -9.28 -30.89 15.46
N GLN A 48 -9.22 -30.09 16.53
CA GLN A 48 -10.40 -29.55 17.24
C GLN A 48 -10.64 -28.06 16.96
N MET A 49 -10.05 -27.50 15.89
CA MET A 49 -10.25 -26.09 15.58
C MET A 49 -11.72 -25.77 15.30
N GLN A 50 -12.16 -24.59 15.73
CA GLN A 50 -13.50 -24.08 15.45
C GLN A 50 -13.38 -22.72 14.77
N LEU A 51 -14.21 -22.52 13.74
CA LEU A 51 -14.34 -21.20 13.11
C LEU A 51 -15.12 -20.29 14.04
N VAL A 52 -14.46 -19.25 14.56
CA VAL A 52 -15.08 -18.28 15.48
C VAL A 52 -15.59 -17.02 14.77
N GLY A 53 -15.07 -16.71 13.58
CA GLY A 53 -15.42 -15.51 12.83
C GLY A 53 -14.75 -15.45 11.47
N THR A 54 -15.24 -14.54 10.63
CA THR A 54 -14.73 -14.30 9.27
C THR A 54 -14.54 -12.80 9.06
N GLY A 55 -13.71 -12.40 8.10
CA GLY A 55 -13.57 -10.99 7.74
C GLY A 55 -14.90 -10.39 7.31
N ALA A 56 -15.26 -9.25 7.89
CA ALA A 56 -16.48 -8.52 7.52
C ALA A 56 -16.37 -7.91 6.11
N LEU A 57 -15.15 -7.55 5.70
CA LEU A 57 -14.85 -6.93 4.41
C LEU A 57 -13.74 -7.71 3.70
N MET A 58 -13.78 -7.66 2.36
CA MET A 58 -12.71 -8.17 1.53
C MET A 58 -11.49 -7.24 1.58
N GLY A 59 -10.31 -7.81 1.77
CA GLY A 59 -9.05 -7.08 1.77
C GLY A 59 -8.61 -6.67 0.36
N LEU A 60 -9.31 -5.71 -0.25
CA LEU A 60 -8.90 -5.14 -1.54
C LEU A 60 -7.60 -4.36 -1.40
N ARG A 61 -6.63 -4.69 -2.25
CA ARG A 61 -5.28 -4.10 -2.20
C ARG A 61 -5.08 -2.99 -3.23
N GLU A 62 -5.74 -3.08 -4.39
CA GLU A 62 -5.57 -2.18 -5.52
C GLU A 62 -6.94 -1.82 -6.12
N THR A 63 -7.17 -0.53 -6.40
CA THR A 63 -8.35 -0.03 -7.13
C THR A 63 -7.95 1.22 -7.94
N ARG A 64 -8.62 2.36 -7.73
CA ARG A 64 -8.32 3.63 -8.39
C ARG A 64 -7.20 4.37 -7.67
N ARG A 65 -6.42 5.11 -8.46
CA ARG A 65 -5.35 5.99 -8.00
C ARG A 65 -5.51 7.33 -8.71
N ILE A 66 -5.04 8.39 -8.06
CA ILE A 66 -4.98 9.69 -8.70
C ILE A 66 -3.84 9.73 -9.74
N LEU A 67 -3.92 10.72 -10.62
CA LEU A 67 -2.76 11.22 -11.33
C LEU A 67 -2.31 12.48 -10.60
N GLY A 68 -1.17 12.38 -9.91
CA GLY A 68 -0.55 13.51 -9.23
C GLY A 68 0.47 14.23 -10.11
N ASP A 69 1.09 15.28 -9.59
CA ASP A 69 2.14 16.00 -10.31
C ASP A 69 3.31 15.09 -10.67
N TYR A 70 3.58 14.10 -9.82
CA TYR A 70 4.54 13.02 -10.07
C TYR A 70 3.89 11.65 -9.92
N ILE A 71 4.35 10.66 -10.71
CA ILE A 71 3.96 9.25 -10.57
C ILE A 71 5.19 8.48 -10.13
N LEU A 72 5.22 8.07 -8.86
CA LEU A 72 6.31 7.24 -8.34
C LEU A 72 6.25 5.86 -9.00
N CYS A 73 7.35 5.41 -9.58
CA CYS A 73 7.38 4.25 -10.47
C CYS A 73 8.49 3.24 -10.13
N LEU A 74 8.40 2.05 -10.74
CA LEU A 74 9.33 0.94 -10.50
C LEU A 74 10.81 1.34 -10.69
N GLU A 75 11.07 2.25 -11.61
CA GLU A 75 12.42 2.72 -11.88
C GLU A 75 12.99 3.53 -10.72
N ASP A 76 12.16 4.31 -10.03
CA ASP A 76 12.57 5.05 -8.82
C ASP A 76 12.95 4.09 -7.69
N PHE A 77 12.17 3.00 -7.54
CA PHE A 77 12.50 1.92 -6.63
C PHE A 77 13.84 1.26 -7.01
N LYS A 78 14.04 0.90 -8.27
CA LYS A 78 15.29 0.27 -8.71
C LYS A 78 16.51 1.18 -8.50
N ASN A 79 16.34 2.49 -8.66
CA ASN A 79 17.43 3.45 -8.53
C ASN A 79 17.64 3.98 -7.11
N ARG A 80 16.87 3.51 -6.12
CA ARG A 80 16.90 4.03 -4.73
C ARG A 80 16.72 5.55 -4.73
N ALA A 81 15.80 6.03 -5.57
CA ALA A 81 15.69 7.43 -5.93
C ALA A 81 15.65 8.33 -4.69
N VAL A 82 16.29 9.48 -4.83
CA VAL A 82 16.27 10.58 -3.87
C VAL A 82 15.60 11.75 -4.56
N PHE A 83 14.72 12.43 -3.83
CA PHE A 83 14.01 13.59 -4.34
C PHE A 83 14.29 14.82 -3.47
N GLU A 84 14.32 16.01 -4.07
CA GLU A 84 14.46 17.26 -3.32
C GLU A 84 13.23 17.53 -2.44
N ASP A 85 12.07 17.03 -2.87
CA ASP A 85 10.78 17.15 -2.18
C ASP A 85 10.42 15.90 -1.35
N GLU A 86 11.39 15.20 -0.77
CA GLU A 86 11.15 14.02 0.05
C GLU A 86 10.30 14.31 1.30
N ILE A 87 9.26 13.51 1.52
CA ILE A 87 8.42 13.50 2.72
C ILE A 87 8.58 12.22 3.55
N GLY A 88 9.43 11.30 3.10
CA GLY A 88 9.83 10.13 3.85
C GLY A 88 10.68 9.16 3.03
N ARG A 89 11.20 8.14 3.72
CA ARG A 89 11.95 7.03 3.13
C ARG A 89 11.23 5.71 3.41
N TYR A 90 11.22 4.80 2.43
CA TYR A 90 10.62 3.47 2.63
C TYR A 90 11.38 2.37 1.89
N ALA A 91 11.21 1.13 2.37
CA ALA A 91 12.04 0.00 1.94
C ALA A 91 11.28 -1.34 1.89
N TYR A 92 9.95 -1.31 1.85
CA TYR A 92 9.18 -2.55 1.74
C TYR A 92 9.34 -3.17 0.34
N PRO A 93 9.48 -4.50 0.23
CA PRO A 93 9.54 -5.16 -1.08
C PRO A 93 8.30 -4.85 -1.94
N VAL A 94 8.43 -5.02 -3.25
CA VAL A 94 7.25 -4.97 -4.12
C VAL A 94 6.43 -6.25 -3.92
N ASP A 95 5.29 -6.13 -3.22
CA ASP A 95 4.37 -7.23 -2.90
C ASP A 95 3.11 -7.19 -3.79
N ILE A 96 3.25 -7.70 -5.02
CA ILE A 96 2.13 -7.92 -5.93
C ILE A 96 1.84 -9.42 -6.00
N HIS A 97 0.78 -9.86 -5.33
CA HIS A 97 0.37 -11.26 -5.35
C HIS A 97 -0.03 -11.74 -6.74
N ALA A 98 0.10 -13.05 -6.95
CA ALA A 98 -0.36 -13.77 -8.14
C ALA A 98 -1.75 -13.28 -8.59
N SER A 99 -1.90 -12.97 -9.88
CA SER A 99 -3.15 -12.46 -10.46
C SER A 99 -4.13 -13.55 -10.87
N ALA A 100 -3.66 -14.79 -10.98
CA ALA A 100 -4.46 -15.95 -11.35
C ALA A 100 -3.98 -17.21 -10.59
N PRO A 101 -4.85 -18.21 -10.41
CA PRO A 101 -4.56 -19.43 -9.65
C PRO A 101 -3.78 -20.46 -10.49
N ASP A 102 -2.69 -20.03 -11.15
CA ASP A 102 -1.86 -20.87 -12.01
C ASP A 102 -0.37 -20.80 -11.61
N GLU A 103 0.37 -21.85 -11.94
CA GLU A 103 1.77 -22.01 -11.52
C GLU A 103 2.69 -20.89 -12.02
N GLU A 104 2.42 -20.33 -13.21
CA GLU A 104 3.21 -19.24 -13.78
C GLU A 104 3.04 -17.96 -12.96
N SER A 105 1.80 -17.58 -12.66
CA SER A 105 1.46 -16.43 -11.81
C SER A 105 2.09 -16.53 -10.42
N TYR A 106 2.14 -17.73 -9.82
CA TYR A 106 2.80 -17.94 -8.53
C TYR A 106 4.32 -17.82 -8.61
N LYS A 107 4.95 -18.41 -9.63
CA LYS A 107 6.40 -18.28 -9.85
C LYS A 107 6.81 -16.84 -10.06
N GLN A 108 6.06 -16.09 -10.86
CA GLN A 108 6.31 -14.67 -11.09
C GLN A 108 6.27 -13.88 -9.78
N PHE A 109 5.25 -14.09 -8.94
CA PHE A 109 5.18 -13.45 -7.63
C PHE A 109 6.40 -13.77 -6.76
N GLU A 110 6.81 -15.04 -6.69
CA GLU A 110 7.97 -15.45 -5.88
C GLU A 110 9.28 -14.81 -6.38
N GLU A 111 9.49 -14.76 -7.69
CA GLU A 111 10.65 -14.12 -8.31
C GLU A 111 10.67 -12.60 -8.08
N GLU A 112 9.55 -11.91 -8.32
CA GLU A 112 9.43 -10.47 -8.13
C GLU A 112 9.61 -10.09 -6.65
N PHE A 113 8.94 -10.79 -5.72
CA PHE A 113 9.04 -10.49 -4.29
C PHE A 113 10.45 -10.73 -3.72
N LYS A 114 11.20 -11.66 -4.33
CA LYS A 114 12.59 -11.94 -3.99
C LYS A 114 13.56 -10.93 -4.58
N THR A 115 13.35 -10.50 -5.83
CA THR A 115 14.28 -9.65 -6.58
C THR A 115 14.03 -8.16 -6.39
N LEU A 116 12.77 -7.75 -6.28
CA LEU A 116 12.34 -6.38 -5.99
C LEU A 116 12.27 -6.15 -4.47
N ARG A 117 13.39 -6.46 -3.82
CA ARG A 117 13.61 -6.30 -2.39
C ARG A 117 14.95 -5.63 -2.17
N TYR A 118 14.97 -4.74 -1.20
CA TYR A 118 16.17 -4.06 -0.76
C TYR A 118 16.98 -4.87 0.24
N SER A 119 18.28 -4.62 0.21
CA SER A 119 19.22 -5.05 1.25
C SER A 119 19.16 -4.10 2.44
N ASP A 120 19.75 -4.52 3.56
CA ASP A 120 19.82 -3.70 4.76
C ASP A 120 20.45 -2.33 4.48
N GLY A 121 19.79 -1.27 4.93
CA GLY A 121 20.23 0.12 4.73
C GLY A 121 19.76 0.78 3.43
N GLU A 122 19.19 0.05 2.48
CA GLU A 122 18.63 0.63 1.26
C GLU A 122 17.18 1.11 1.45
N SER A 123 16.79 2.14 0.71
CA SER A 123 15.43 2.70 0.69
C SER A 123 15.20 3.51 -0.60
N TYR A 124 13.95 3.87 -0.88
CA TYR A 124 13.59 4.91 -1.85
C TYR A 124 12.94 6.11 -1.16
N GLY A 125 13.03 7.25 -1.82
CA GLY A 125 12.38 8.50 -1.43
C GLY A 125 10.91 8.52 -1.81
N ILE A 126 10.10 9.12 -0.93
CA ILE A 126 8.69 9.39 -1.18
C ILE A 126 8.58 10.89 -1.48
N PRO A 127 8.37 11.32 -2.73
CA PRO A 127 8.26 12.74 -3.05
C PRO A 127 6.88 13.29 -2.71
N TYR A 128 6.82 14.55 -2.26
CA TYR A 128 5.57 15.25 -1.92
C TYR A 128 4.57 15.26 -3.07
N ARG A 129 5.06 15.45 -4.30
CA ARG A 129 4.25 15.55 -5.54
C ARG A 129 3.40 14.33 -5.90
N ILE A 130 3.53 13.21 -5.16
CA ILE A 130 2.63 12.06 -5.32
C ILE A 130 1.29 12.24 -4.57
N LEU A 131 1.23 13.23 -3.67
CA LEU A 131 0.06 13.54 -2.85
C LEU A 131 -0.85 14.59 -3.50
N THR A 132 -0.36 15.33 -4.51
CA THR A 132 -1.02 16.48 -5.14
C THR A 132 -1.74 16.06 -6.43
N PRO A 133 -3.07 15.86 -6.42
CA PRO A 133 -3.83 15.47 -7.62
C PRO A 133 -3.82 16.59 -8.66
N ARG A 134 -3.57 16.26 -9.93
CA ARG A 134 -3.61 17.25 -11.01
C ARG A 134 -4.99 17.88 -11.14
N GLY A 135 -5.01 19.20 -11.20
CA GLY A 135 -6.24 19.99 -11.43
C GLY A 135 -7.07 20.26 -10.18
N LEU A 136 -6.57 19.92 -8.98
CA LEU A 136 -7.19 20.25 -7.70
C LEU A 136 -6.18 21.01 -6.81
N ASP A 137 -6.38 22.31 -6.65
CA ASP A 137 -5.47 23.20 -5.93
C ASP A 137 -5.60 23.17 -4.40
N ASN A 138 -6.65 22.53 -3.88
CA ASN A 138 -7.01 22.53 -2.47
C ASN A 138 -7.19 21.12 -1.88
N SER A 139 -6.69 20.08 -2.57
CA SER A 139 -6.89 18.68 -2.16
C SER A 139 -5.58 17.91 -2.13
N LEU A 140 -5.35 17.19 -1.03
CA LEU A 140 -4.27 16.21 -0.92
C LEU A 140 -4.84 14.80 -0.77
N VAL A 141 -4.08 13.81 -1.23
CA VAL A 141 -4.39 12.39 -1.01
C VAL A 141 -3.24 11.70 -0.29
N ALA A 142 -3.56 10.64 0.46
CA ALA A 142 -2.57 9.87 1.21
C ALA A 142 -2.91 8.38 1.23
N GLY A 143 -1.92 7.53 1.50
CA GLY A 143 -2.07 6.08 1.55
C GLY A 143 -2.33 5.45 0.18
N ARG A 144 -3.33 4.57 0.07
CA ARG A 144 -3.52 3.69 -1.11
C ARG A 144 -3.87 4.42 -2.41
N CYS A 145 -4.40 5.64 -2.33
CA CYS A 145 -4.88 6.38 -3.51
C CYS A 145 -3.83 7.32 -4.12
N ILE A 146 -2.63 7.43 -3.54
CA ILE A 146 -1.55 8.30 -4.02
C ILE A 146 -1.11 7.95 -5.45
N SER A 147 -0.45 8.92 -6.08
CA SER A 147 0.05 8.82 -7.46
C SER A 147 1.29 7.92 -7.56
N ALA A 148 1.08 6.65 -7.88
CA ALA A 148 2.14 5.68 -8.07
C ALA A 148 1.72 4.59 -9.07
N ASP A 149 2.69 4.01 -9.77
CA ASP A 149 2.45 2.85 -10.63
C ASP A 149 2.07 1.60 -9.81
N ARG A 150 1.74 0.50 -10.51
CA ARG A 150 1.27 -0.72 -9.84
C ARG A 150 2.35 -1.34 -8.96
N PHE A 151 3.60 -1.33 -9.41
CA PHE A 151 4.73 -1.89 -8.67
C PHE A 151 4.99 -1.12 -7.39
N LEU A 152 5.04 0.20 -7.45
CA LEU A 152 5.29 1.03 -6.27
C LEU A 152 4.14 0.98 -5.29
N GLN A 153 2.89 0.87 -5.77
CA GLN A 153 1.76 0.55 -4.90
C GLN A 153 1.95 -0.79 -4.19
N GLY A 154 2.48 -1.82 -4.85
CA GLY A 154 2.88 -3.08 -4.20
C GLY A 154 3.82 -2.90 -3.00
N SER A 155 4.60 -1.82 -2.96
CA SER A 155 5.47 -1.46 -1.84
C SER A 155 4.84 -0.44 -0.88
N ILE A 156 4.57 0.77 -1.34
CA ILE A 156 4.25 1.95 -0.51
C ILE A 156 2.88 1.88 0.18
N ARG A 157 1.96 1.05 -0.31
CA ARG A 157 0.57 0.98 0.21
C ARG A 157 0.45 0.31 1.58
N VAL A 158 1.53 -0.27 2.09
CA VAL A 158 1.54 -0.93 3.41
C VAL A 158 1.46 0.11 4.52
N MET A 159 1.02 -0.29 5.72
CA MET A 159 0.70 0.62 6.83
C MET A 159 1.77 1.70 7.11
N PRO A 160 3.09 1.39 7.16
CA PRO A 160 4.09 2.44 7.39
C PRO A 160 4.15 3.49 6.28
N GLY A 161 4.05 3.10 5.01
CA GLY A 161 3.99 4.06 3.90
C GLY A 161 2.72 4.91 3.94
N CYS A 162 1.59 4.34 4.37
CA CYS A 162 0.37 5.10 4.65
C CYS A 162 0.54 6.10 5.79
N TYR A 163 1.29 5.76 6.84
CA TYR A 163 1.57 6.69 7.95
C TYR A 163 2.45 7.86 7.50
N ILE A 164 3.51 7.58 6.73
CA ILE A 164 4.39 8.62 6.18
C ILE A 164 3.58 9.61 5.34
N THR A 165 2.84 9.09 4.35
CA THR A 165 2.05 9.93 3.44
C THR A 165 0.92 10.67 4.15
N GLY A 166 0.27 10.03 5.14
CA GLY A 166 -0.80 10.66 5.93
C GLY A 166 -0.30 11.80 6.81
N GLN A 167 0.84 11.63 7.48
CA GLN A 167 1.45 12.67 8.30
C GLN A 167 1.87 13.86 7.44
N ALA A 168 2.56 13.60 6.32
CA ALA A 168 2.97 14.63 5.38
C ALA A 168 1.78 15.41 4.79
N ALA A 169 0.74 14.70 4.34
CA ALA A 169 -0.47 15.34 3.79
C ALA A 169 -1.17 16.25 4.81
N GLY A 170 -1.31 15.81 6.07
CA GLY A 170 -1.95 16.61 7.10
C GLY A 170 -1.17 17.88 7.44
N LEU A 171 0.16 17.79 7.51
CA LEU A 171 1.02 18.92 7.79
C LEU A 171 1.10 19.90 6.61
N ALA A 172 1.18 19.37 5.39
CA ALA A 172 1.12 20.15 4.16
C ALA A 172 -0.20 20.94 4.04
N ALA A 173 -1.34 20.32 4.38
CA ALA A 173 -2.63 21.01 4.41
C ALA A 173 -2.65 22.16 5.43
N ALA A 174 -2.03 21.98 6.61
CA ALA A 174 -1.91 23.05 7.60
C ALA A 174 -1.06 24.22 7.07
N ILE A 175 0.09 23.95 6.47
CA ILE A 175 0.96 24.96 5.85
C ILE A 175 0.22 25.72 4.73
N ALA A 176 -0.50 24.99 3.87
CA ALA A 176 -1.26 25.60 2.78
C ALA A 176 -2.31 26.60 3.31
N VAL A 177 -3.03 26.25 4.38
CA VAL A 177 -4.02 27.13 5.02
C VAL A 177 -3.36 28.29 5.76
N GLU A 178 -2.26 28.06 6.47
CA GLU A 178 -1.53 29.11 7.21
C GLU A 178 -1.00 30.21 6.28
N ASN A 179 -0.55 29.81 5.09
CA ASN A 179 0.06 30.71 4.10
C ASN A 179 -0.90 31.18 3.01
N ASP A 180 -2.16 30.73 3.00
CA ASP A 180 -3.17 31.00 1.96
C ASP A 180 -2.66 30.68 0.54
N VAL A 181 -2.08 29.48 0.39
CA VAL A 181 -1.54 28.99 -0.89
C VAL A 181 -2.20 27.68 -1.32
N SER A 182 -2.10 27.40 -2.61
CA SER A 182 -2.44 26.09 -3.19
C SER A 182 -1.58 24.99 -2.57
N VAL A 183 -2.12 23.77 -2.48
CA VAL A 183 -1.36 22.60 -2.00
C VAL A 183 -0.19 22.24 -2.92
N HIS A 184 -0.19 22.74 -4.16
CA HIS A 184 0.93 22.61 -5.10
C HIS A 184 2.07 23.60 -4.84
N ASP A 185 1.79 24.70 -4.13
CA ASP A 185 2.68 25.86 -3.99
C ASP A 185 3.25 26.03 -2.57
N ILE A 186 3.09 25.02 -1.71
CA ILE A 186 3.64 25.06 -0.35
C ILE A 186 5.19 25.06 -0.39
N ASP A 187 5.79 25.65 0.64
CA ASP A 187 7.23 25.50 0.85
C ASP A 187 7.52 24.10 1.40
N VAL A 188 8.06 23.23 0.54
CA VAL A 188 8.39 21.85 0.91
C VAL A 188 9.53 21.80 1.93
N ARG A 189 10.42 22.80 1.99
CA ARG A 189 11.47 22.86 3.03
C ARG A 189 10.84 23.08 4.39
N GLU A 190 9.85 23.98 4.49
CA GLU A 190 9.08 24.16 5.72
C GLU A 190 8.38 22.86 6.13
N LEU A 191 7.77 22.15 5.18
CA LEU A 191 7.16 20.84 5.44
C LEU A 191 8.18 19.84 5.98
N GLN A 192 9.35 19.73 5.35
CA GLN A 192 10.42 18.82 5.75
C GLN A 192 10.94 19.13 7.16
N ASP A 193 11.20 20.41 7.47
CA ASP A 193 11.64 20.85 8.79
C ASP A 193 10.63 20.48 9.88
N ARG A 194 9.33 20.75 9.61
CA ARG A 194 8.25 20.40 10.54
C ARG A 194 8.13 18.87 10.69
N LEU A 195 8.29 18.08 9.62
CA LEU A 195 8.30 16.61 9.69
C LEU A 195 9.48 16.08 10.52
N ILE A 196 10.70 16.61 10.31
CA ILE A 196 11.89 16.24 11.08
C ILE A 196 11.71 16.56 12.56
N SER A 197 11.10 17.71 12.88
CA SER A 197 10.81 18.08 14.28
C SER A 197 9.88 17.09 14.99
N LEU A 198 9.05 16.37 14.23
CA LEU A 198 8.16 15.31 14.70
C LEU A 198 8.81 13.90 14.66
N GLY A 199 10.10 13.82 14.31
CA GLY A 199 10.88 12.58 14.29
C GLY A 199 10.88 11.84 12.95
N ALA A 200 10.44 12.47 11.85
CA ALA A 200 10.57 11.87 10.53
C ALA A 200 12.04 11.72 10.12
N TYR A 201 12.36 10.63 9.40
CA TYR A 201 13.70 10.39 8.86
C TYR A 201 13.78 10.87 7.41
N LEU A 202 14.49 11.97 7.19
CA LEU A 202 14.72 12.60 5.88
C LEU A 202 16.22 12.91 5.72
N PRO A 203 17.04 11.96 5.22
CA PRO A 203 18.49 12.12 5.18
C PRO A 203 19.01 13.08 4.12
N ASN A 204 18.16 13.53 3.19
CA ASN A 204 18.51 14.41 2.07
C ASN A 204 17.75 15.75 2.09
N ALA A 205 16.99 16.01 3.16
CA ALA A 205 16.28 17.27 3.38
C ALA A 205 17.19 18.34 4.00
#